data_AF-A0A2G9Y2Z9-F1
#
_entry.id   AF-A0A2G9Y2Z9-F1
#
_cell.length_a   1.000
_cell.length_b   1.000
_cell.length_c   1.000
_cell.angle_alpha   90.00
_cell.angle_beta   90.00
_cell.angle_gamma   90.00
#
_symmetry.space_group_name_H-M   'P 1'
#
loop_
_entity.id
_entity.type
_entity.pdbx_description
1 polymer ?
#
loop_
_entity_poly.entity_id
_entity_poly.type
_entity_poly.pdbx_seq_one_letter_code
_entity_poly.pdbx_strand_id
1 'polypeptide(L)'
;MPTEAGVYELSISSKIDYLNCRSNVIYIGSSKNLRKRTANYTGNKLKNKRLRKFISNYDVFVRFYLTESYSLIERSLLKSFANNYGGLPTANSIGG
;
A
#
# COMPACT_ATOMS: atom_id res chain seq x y z
N MET A 1 -5.30 11.88 -8.02
CA MET A 1 -5.76 10.49 -7.91
C MET A 1 -6.92 10.21 -8.86
N PRO A 2 -6.86 9.13 -9.66
CA PRO A 2 -7.91 8.72 -10.60
C PRO A 2 -9.15 8.18 -9.88
N THR A 3 -10.31 8.26 -10.53
CA THR A 3 -11.59 7.71 -10.04
C THR A 3 -11.83 6.25 -10.43
N GLU A 4 -11.00 5.73 -11.33
CA GLU A 4 -11.03 4.42 -11.94
C GLU A 4 -10.59 3.32 -10.98
N ALA A 5 -10.88 2.08 -11.38
CA ALA A 5 -10.45 0.89 -10.69
C ALA A 5 -8.94 0.66 -10.89
N GLY A 6 -8.28 0.17 -9.85
CA GLY A 6 -6.86 -0.12 -9.92
C GLY A 6 -6.25 -0.60 -8.63
N VAL A 7 -4.96 -0.89 -8.74
CA VAL A 7 -4.08 -1.22 -7.62
C VAL A 7 -3.18 -0.03 -7.33
N TYR A 8 -2.76 0.12 -6.09
CA TYR A 8 -1.84 1.17 -5.68
C TYR A 8 -0.88 0.67 -4.60
N GLU A 9 0.27 1.32 -4.56
CA GLU A 9 1.22 1.21 -3.45
C GLU A 9 1.30 2.54 -2.70
N LEU A 10 1.57 2.43 -1.40
CA LEU A 10 2.03 3.54 -0.58
C LEU A 10 3.49 3.29 -0.23
N SER A 11 4.31 4.31 -0.47
CA SER A 11 5.76 4.24 -0.31
C SER A 11 6.25 5.49 0.42
N ILE A 12 7.28 5.36 1.25
CA ILE A 12 7.91 6.51 1.93
C ILE A 12 9.16 6.98 1.16
N SER A 13 9.69 8.16 1.50
CA SER A 13 10.95 8.66 0.91
C SER A 13 12.17 7.86 1.35
N SER A 14 12.15 7.31 2.56
CA SER A 14 13.23 6.48 3.12
C SER A 14 13.02 4.99 2.82
N LYS A 15 13.95 4.13 3.22
CA LYS A 15 13.79 2.67 3.16
C LYS A 15 13.74 2.09 4.57
N ILE A 16 12.83 1.16 4.80
CA ILE A 16 12.76 0.35 6.02
C ILE A 16 13.26 -1.06 5.76
N ASP A 17 13.61 -1.73 6.85
CA ASP A 17 14.13 -3.08 6.79
C ASP A 17 12.97 -4.08 6.70
N TYR A 18 13.08 -4.98 5.72
CA TYR A 18 12.35 -6.24 5.67
C TYR A 18 13.35 -7.39 5.83
N LEU A 19 12.86 -8.60 6.04
CA LEU A 19 13.69 -9.77 6.36
C LEU A 19 14.82 -9.98 5.33
N ASN A 20 14.51 -9.86 4.05
CA ASN A 20 15.48 -10.16 2.99
C ASN A 20 16.24 -8.92 2.49
N CYS A 21 15.62 -7.75 2.48
CA CYS A 21 16.22 -6.52 1.97
C CYS A 21 15.43 -5.26 2.38
N ARG A 22 15.97 -4.08 2.07
CA ARG A 22 15.34 -2.80 2.39
C ARG A 22 14.39 -2.36 1.27
N SER A 23 13.21 -1.87 1.64
CA SER A 23 12.22 -1.33 0.70
C SER A 23 11.59 -0.06 1.24
N ASN A 24 11.12 0.79 0.34
CA ASN A 24 10.36 1.99 0.69
C ASN A 24 8.84 1.77 0.62
N VAL A 25 8.39 0.67 0.02
CA VAL A 25 6.97 0.31 -0.03
C VAL A 25 6.52 -0.12 1.36
N ILE A 26 5.41 0.44 1.83
CA ILE A 26 4.84 0.18 3.17
C ILE A 26 3.45 -0.44 3.11
N TYR A 27 2.75 -0.31 1.98
CA TYR A 27 1.41 -0.85 1.79
C TYR A 27 1.08 -1.07 0.32
N ILE A 28 0.40 -2.16 0.01
CA ILE A 28 -0.21 -2.41 -1.30
C ILE A 28 -1.70 -2.63 -1.08
N GLY A 29 -2.52 -1.98 -1.89
CA GLY A 29 -3.98 -2.11 -1.83
C GLY A 29 -4.63 -1.96 -3.19
N SER A 30 -5.90 -2.35 -3.28
CA SER A 30 -6.72 -2.10 -4.48
C SER A 30 -8.05 -1.44 -4.18
N SER A 31 -8.69 -0.88 -5.21
CA SER A 31 -10.04 -0.34 -5.14
C SER A 31 -10.69 -0.21 -6.52
N LYS A 32 -12.03 -0.26 -6.55
CA LYS A 32 -12.84 0.18 -7.69
C LYS A 32 -12.80 1.69 -7.92
N ASN A 33 -12.40 2.46 -6.90
CA ASN A 33 -12.29 3.91 -6.99
C ASN A 33 -11.09 4.39 -6.17
N LEU A 34 -9.97 4.56 -6.84
CA LEU A 34 -8.71 4.92 -6.20
C LEU A 34 -8.81 6.24 -5.44
N ARG A 35 -9.44 7.28 -6.01
CA ARG A 35 -9.62 8.60 -5.36
C ARG A 35 -10.34 8.48 -4.01
N LYS A 36 -11.49 7.81 -3.98
CA LYS A 36 -12.27 7.60 -2.74
C LYS A 36 -11.46 6.79 -1.73
N ARG A 37 -10.75 5.75 -2.18
CA ARG A 37 -9.91 4.92 -1.30
C ARG A 37 -8.77 5.74 -0.70
N THR A 38 -8.04 6.50 -1.50
CA THR A 38 -6.90 7.31 -1.04
C THR A 38 -7.31 8.44 -0.11
N ALA A 39 -8.50 9.03 -0.31
CA ALA A 39 -9.03 10.05 0.59
C ALA A 39 -9.29 9.52 2.01
N ASN A 40 -9.42 8.20 2.21
CA ASN A 40 -9.54 7.62 3.54
C ASN A 40 -8.21 7.55 4.30
N TYR A 41 -7.08 7.78 3.61
CA TYR A 41 -5.75 7.86 4.22
C TYR A 41 -5.41 9.27 4.71
N THR A 42 -6.22 10.26 4.37
CA THR A 42 -6.07 11.64 4.83
C THR A 42 -7.00 11.94 6.01
N GLY A 43 -6.47 12.59 7.05
CA GLY A 43 -7.24 13.04 8.22
C GLY A 43 -7.72 11.92 9.15
N ASN A 44 -8.79 12.20 9.90
CA ASN A 44 -9.27 11.34 11.01
C ASN A 44 -9.94 10.02 10.57
N LYS A 45 -10.09 9.79 9.26
CA LYS A 45 -10.79 8.60 8.72
C LYS A 45 -9.92 7.34 8.68
N LEU A 46 -8.62 7.47 8.91
CA LEU A 46 -7.66 6.38 8.81
C LEU A 46 -7.76 5.39 9.98
N LYS A 47 -8.39 4.24 9.75
CA LYS A 47 -8.54 3.17 10.76
C LYS A 47 -7.29 2.31 10.95
N ASN A 48 -6.45 2.14 9.93
CA ASN A 48 -5.25 1.32 10.00
C ASN A 48 -4.15 2.04 10.82
N LYS A 49 -3.94 1.58 12.06
CA LYS A 49 -2.94 2.17 12.99
C LYS A 49 -1.51 2.12 12.45
N ARG A 50 -1.15 1.08 11.69
CA ARG A 50 0.18 0.94 11.09
C ARG A 50 0.39 1.98 10.00
N LEU A 51 -0.59 2.12 9.09
CA LEU A 51 -0.57 3.18 8.08
C LEU A 51 -0.54 4.57 8.72
N ARG A 52 -1.30 4.79 9.79
CA ARG A 52 -1.31 6.07 10.50
C ARG A 52 0.09 6.42 11.01
N LYS A 53 0.81 5.46 11.59
CA LYS A 53 2.19 5.68 12.04
C LYS A 53 3.07 6.16 10.88
N PHE A 54 2.97 5.56 9.70
CA PHE A 54 3.78 6.00 8.56
C PHE A 54 3.39 7.39 8.05
N ILE A 55 2.10 7.63 7.85
CA ILE A 55 1.59 8.91 7.32
C ILE A 55 1.90 10.07 8.28
N SER A 56 1.96 9.82 9.59
CA SER A 56 2.30 10.86 10.58
C SER A 56 3.79 11.16 10.72
N ASN A 57 4.68 10.26 10.26
CA ASN A 57 6.14 10.39 10.48
C ASN A 57 6.94 10.55 9.18
N TYR A 58 6.33 10.33 8.01
CA TYR A 58 7.01 10.32 6.73
C TYR A 58 6.16 10.95 5.65
N ASP A 59 6.82 11.53 4.64
CA ASP A 59 6.18 11.81 3.36
C ASP A 59 5.83 10.50 2.67
N VAL A 60 4.53 10.32 2.40
CA VAL A 60 3.99 9.12 1.75
C VAL A 60 3.60 9.45 0.31
N PHE A 61 4.24 8.75 -0.61
CA PHE A 61 3.94 8.77 -2.03
C PHE A 61 2.96 7.66 -2.37
N VAL A 62 2.13 7.92 -3.36
CA VAL A 62 1.20 6.93 -3.89
C VAL A 62 1.51 6.72 -5.36
N ARG A 63 1.72 5.46 -5.74
CA ARG A 63 1.79 5.04 -7.15
C ARG A 63 0.65 4.09 -7.43
N PHE A 64 0.11 4.14 -8.63
CA PHE A 64 -1.05 3.33 -8.99
C PHE A 64 -0.94 2.78 -10.40
N TYR A 65 -1.69 1.72 -10.64
CA TYR A 65 -1.86 1.10 -11.94
C TYR A 65 -3.36 0.84 -12.15
N LEU A 66 -3.89 1.43 -13.23
CA LEU A 66 -5.32 1.33 -13.57
C LEU A 66 -5.61 -0.01 -14.22
N THR A 67 -6.61 -0.70 -13.70
CA THR A 67 -7.01 -2.02 -14.23
C THR A 67 -8.32 -2.46 -13.59
N GLU A 68 -9.18 -3.11 -14.38
CA GLU A 68 -10.38 -3.78 -13.88
C GLU A 68 -10.04 -5.07 -13.12
N SER A 69 -8.87 -5.68 -13.37
CA SER A 69 -8.40 -6.90 -12.68
C SER A 69 -7.65 -6.60 -11.38
N TYR A 70 -7.95 -5.47 -10.74
CA TYR A 70 -7.20 -4.91 -9.61
C TYR A 70 -7.02 -5.88 -8.44
N SER A 71 -8.01 -6.74 -8.14
CA SER A 71 -7.91 -7.72 -7.05
C SER A 71 -6.91 -8.85 -7.36
N LEU A 72 -6.82 -9.29 -8.63
CA LEU A 72 -5.84 -10.30 -9.04
C LEU A 72 -4.43 -9.72 -9.03
N ILE A 73 -4.27 -8.49 -9.53
CA ILE A 73 -2.98 -7.80 -9.55
C ILE A 73 -2.50 -7.50 -8.12
N GLU A 74 -3.36 -7.04 -7.21
CA GLU A 74 -3.02 -6.84 -5.80
C GLU A 74 -2.48 -8.12 -5.16
N ARG A 75 -3.16 -9.26 -5.34
CA ARG A 75 -2.70 -10.55 -4.81
C ARG A 75 -1.34 -10.95 -5.38
N SER A 76 -1.15 -10.76 -6.69
CA SER A 76 0.11 -11.04 -7.37
C SER A 76 1.25 -10.16 -6.84
N LEU A 77 1.00 -8.86 -6.66
CA LEU A 77 1.97 -7.92 -6.11
C LEU A 77 2.30 -8.23 -4.65
N LEU A 78 1.32 -8.55 -3.81
CA LEU A 78 1.55 -8.94 -2.41
C LEU A 78 2.37 -10.24 -2.32
N LYS A 79 2.07 -11.24 -3.17
CA LYS A 79 2.83 -12.49 -3.24
C LYS A 79 4.27 -12.23 -3.71
N SER A 80 4.43 -11.43 -4.77
CA SER A 80 5.75 -11.04 -5.27
C SER A 80 6.55 -10.30 -4.20
N PHE A 81 5.92 -9.35 -3.50
CA PHE A 81 6.55 -8.62 -2.41
C PHE A 81 6.98 -9.56 -1.29
N ALA A 82 6.10 -10.47 -0.84
CA ALA A 82 6.45 -11.44 0.19
C ALA A 82 7.62 -12.34 -0.20
N ASN A 83 7.66 -12.81 -1.45
CA ASN A 83 8.76 -13.64 -1.95
C ASN A 83 10.10 -12.88 -2.00
N ASN A 84 10.08 -11.60 -2.38
CA ASN A 84 11.30 -10.81 -2.53
C ASN A 84 11.81 -10.22 -1.20
N TYR A 85 10.90 -9.80 -0.33
CA TYR A 85 11.22 -9.05 0.90
C TYR A 85 11.06 -9.90 2.18
N GLY A 86 10.57 -11.13 2.07
CA GLY A 86 10.43 -12.08 3.18
C GLY A 86 9.17 -11.87 4.04
N GLY A 87 8.21 -11.07 3.56
CA GLY A 87 6.94 -10.82 4.23
C GLY A 87 6.09 -9.77 3.52
N LEU A 88 4.84 -9.57 3.97
CA LEU A 88 3.98 -8.50 3.44
C LEU A 88 4.53 -7.11 3.78
N PRO A 89 4.14 -6.06 3.03
CA PRO A 89 4.47 -4.69 3.42
C PRO A 89 4.01 -4.42 4.85
N THR A 90 4.80 -3.67 5.62
CA THR A 90 4.63 -3.56 7.09
C THR A 90 3.22 -3.13 7.52
N ALA A 91 2.57 -2.28 6.72
CA ALA A 91 1.24 -1.76 7.03
C ALA A 91 0.08 -2.61 6.47
N ASN A 92 0.34 -3.64 5.66
CA ASN A 92 -0.64 -4.67 5.33
C ASN A 92 -0.85 -5.58 6.57
N SER A 93 -2.10 -5.97 6.83
CA SER A 93 -2.40 -6.94 7.88
C SER A 93 -2.15 -8.36 7.39
N ILE A 94 -1.63 -9.21 8.27
CA ILE A 94 -1.64 -10.67 8.09
C ILE A 94 -3.02 -11.11 8.59
N GLY A 95 -3.95 -11.37 7.68
CA GLY A 95 -5.34 -11.69 8.00
C GLY A 95 -6.22 -10.45 8.20
N GLY A 96 -7.23 -10.33 7.36
CA GLY A 96 -8.49 -9.68 7.70
C GLY A 96 -9.54 -10.75 7.84
#